data_AF-A0A7Z0LFA8-F1
#
_entry.id   AF-A0A7Z0LFA8-F1
#
_cell.length_a   1.000
_cell.length_b   1.000
_cell.length_c   1.000
_cell.angle_alpha   90.00
_cell.angle_beta   90.00
_cell.angle_gamma   90.00
#
_symmetry.space_group_name_H-M   'P 1'
#
loop_
_entity.id
_entity.type
_entity.pdbx_description
1 polymer ?
#
loop_
_entity_poly.entity_id
_entity_poly.type
_entity_poly.pdbx_seq_one_letter_code
_entity_poly.pdbx_strand_id
1 'polypeptide(L)'
;METKLDARGLACPLPVVKTKKLLAEYDKVETIVDNFVATQNLEKLAKQLGYYINVNKNSDEEYVVIIAKEKENNVVIDTLSDSCVVPVTQARRVLETENTVEVLVKDENNVKNLENFATKNNHNIDIKQNDTHYVVTLERKEINSNDNEKKSFNIEDDSYIVVINKKIMGHGSEELGSRLIKAYLYALTEQEVLPKKIIFYNDGSILVDKNRSHVLAELVELENQGVEIVCCGACVDYHNIELAVGNPTNMYFIVEDMRKANRIIRP
;
A
#
# COMPACT_ATOMS: atom_id res chain seq x y z
N MET A 1 4.83 -21.21 15.08
CA MET A 1 5.55 -20.65 16.25
C MET A 1 5.19 -19.17 16.39
N GLU A 2 4.97 -18.65 17.61
CA GLU A 2 4.56 -17.24 17.82
C GLU A 2 5.48 -16.49 18.79
N THR A 3 5.53 -15.16 18.66
CA THR A 3 6.33 -14.29 19.54
C THR A 3 5.72 -12.89 19.67
N LYS A 4 6.21 -12.13 20.66
CA LYS A 4 5.76 -10.78 20.98
C LYS A 4 6.92 -9.79 21.03
N LEU A 5 6.69 -8.58 20.52
CA LEU A 5 7.63 -7.48 20.45
C LEU A 5 6.99 -6.22 21.03
N ASP A 6 7.58 -5.63 22.07
CA ASP A 6 7.27 -4.25 22.46
C ASP A 6 8.18 -3.30 21.66
N ALA A 7 7.57 -2.50 20.78
CA ALA A 7 8.25 -1.55 19.91
C ALA A 7 7.87 -0.09 20.22
N ARG A 8 7.21 0.17 21.35
CA ARG A 8 6.92 1.54 21.81
C ARG A 8 8.21 2.31 22.07
N GLY A 9 8.19 3.62 21.82
CA GLY A 9 9.33 4.51 21.93
C GLY A 9 10.39 4.32 20.84
N LEU A 10 10.22 3.38 19.90
CA LEU A 10 11.15 3.18 18.79
C LEU A 10 10.75 4.06 17.60
N ALA A 11 11.67 4.94 17.20
CA ALA A 11 11.51 5.71 15.97
C ALA A 11 11.49 4.79 14.74
N CYS A 12 10.70 5.16 13.73
CA CYS A 12 10.75 4.50 12.44
C CYS A 12 12.16 4.56 11.84
N PRO A 13 12.65 3.50 11.16
CA PRO A 13 11.92 2.29 10.76
C PRO A 13 12.03 1.10 11.73
N LEU A 14 12.50 1.31 12.97
CA LEU A 14 12.88 0.21 13.86
C LEU A 14 11.76 -0.79 14.19
N PRO A 15 10.48 -0.37 14.44
CA PRO A 15 9.39 -1.31 14.62
C PRO A 15 9.27 -2.30 13.44
N VAL A 16 9.24 -1.78 12.21
CA VAL A 16 9.12 -2.58 10.97
C VAL A 16 10.29 -3.56 10.82
N VAL A 17 11.52 -3.08 11.04
CA VAL A 17 12.74 -3.90 10.90
C VAL A 17 12.76 -5.04 11.91
N LYS A 18 12.43 -4.75 13.18
CA LYS A 18 12.42 -5.77 14.24
C LYS A 18 11.30 -6.79 14.02
N THR A 19 10.10 -6.34 13.66
CA THR A 19 8.98 -7.24 13.35
C THR A 19 9.31 -8.14 12.16
N LYS A 20 9.90 -7.61 11.08
CA LYS A 20 10.33 -8.44 9.94
C LYS A 20 11.37 -9.49 10.32
N LYS A 21 12.35 -9.14 11.16
CA LYS A 21 13.36 -10.11 11.64
C LYS A 21 12.70 -11.25 12.40
N LEU A 22 11.76 -10.95 13.28
CA LEU A 22 11.00 -11.98 13.99
C LEU A 22 10.16 -12.83 13.03
N LEU A 23 9.54 -12.22 12.01
CA LEU A 23 8.80 -12.97 10.99
C LEU A 23 9.67 -13.90 10.13
N ALA A 24 11.01 -13.78 10.15
CA ALA A 24 11.88 -14.76 9.51
C ALA A 24 11.94 -16.09 10.29
N GLU A 25 11.79 -16.03 11.63
CA GLU A 25 11.94 -17.17 12.53
C GLU A 25 10.58 -17.69 13.06
N TYR A 26 9.57 -16.82 13.13
CA TYR A 26 8.24 -17.10 13.69
C TYR A 26 7.16 -16.95 12.61
N ASP A 27 6.06 -17.67 12.79
CA ASP A 27 4.92 -17.67 11.85
C ASP A 27 3.90 -16.58 12.21
N LYS A 28 3.93 -16.10 13.45
CA LYS A 28 3.06 -15.05 13.98
C LYS A 28 3.85 -14.14 14.92
N VAL A 29 3.73 -12.83 14.73
CA VAL A 29 4.39 -11.81 15.56
C VAL A 29 3.36 -10.78 16.02
N GLU A 30 3.20 -10.63 17.34
CA GLU A 30 2.45 -9.54 17.96
C GLU A 30 3.41 -8.37 18.25
N THR A 31 3.18 -7.20 17.66
CA THR A 31 3.99 -6.00 17.84
C THR A 31 3.17 -4.90 18.52
N ILE A 32 3.60 -4.45 19.70
CA ILE A 32 3.01 -3.29 20.39
C ILE A 32 3.70 -2.02 19.91
N VAL A 33 2.92 -1.02 19.47
CA VAL A 33 3.40 0.30 19.04
C VAL A 33 2.58 1.41 19.70
N ASP A 34 3.15 2.61 19.77
CA ASP A 34 2.60 3.76 20.51
C ASP A 34 1.84 4.77 19.65
N ASN A 35 1.80 4.57 18.33
CA ASN A 35 1.16 5.51 17.42
C ASN A 35 0.57 4.81 16.18
N PHE A 36 -0.46 5.46 15.60
CA PHE A 36 -1.17 4.98 14.42
C PHE A 36 -0.28 4.90 13.15
N VAL A 37 0.71 5.79 13.00
CA VAL A 37 1.60 5.75 11.82
C VAL A 37 2.42 4.45 11.81
N ALA A 38 2.83 3.96 12.98
CA ALA A 38 3.53 2.70 13.13
C ALA A 38 2.63 1.50 12.74
N THR A 39 1.32 1.56 12.99
CA THR A 39 0.39 0.50 12.54
C THR A 39 0.27 0.46 11.02
N GLN A 40 0.16 1.63 10.36
CA GLN A 40 0.14 1.72 8.89
C GLN A 40 1.45 1.20 8.26
N ASN A 41 2.59 1.47 8.91
CA ASN A 41 3.87 0.96 8.46
C ASN A 41 3.97 -0.57 8.57
N LEU A 42 3.43 -1.16 9.64
CA LEU A 42 3.37 -2.63 9.80
C LEU A 42 2.34 -3.27 8.85
N GLU A 43 1.26 -2.57 8.54
CA GLU A 43 0.29 -2.99 7.51
C GLU A 43 0.91 -3.07 6.13
N LYS A 44 1.72 -2.08 5.74
CA LYS A 44 2.49 -2.11 4.50
C LYS A 44 3.47 -3.28 4.48
N LEU A 45 4.11 -3.59 5.61
CA LEU A 45 5.03 -4.73 5.71
C LEU A 45 4.29 -6.05 5.47
N ALA A 46 3.16 -6.26 6.14
CA ALA A 46 2.36 -7.46 5.98
C ALA A 46 1.90 -7.63 4.52
N LYS A 47 1.34 -6.57 3.91
CA LYS A 47 0.93 -6.59 2.49
C LYS A 47 2.07 -6.95 1.55
N GLN A 48 3.25 -6.38 1.76
CA GLN A 48 4.43 -6.67 0.92
C GLN A 48 4.95 -8.09 1.06
N LEU A 49 4.81 -8.70 2.24
CA LEU A 49 5.21 -10.09 2.48
C LEU A 49 4.12 -11.10 2.07
N GLY A 50 2.92 -10.62 1.70
CA GLY A 50 1.77 -11.48 1.47
C GLY A 50 1.25 -12.10 2.77
N TYR A 51 1.45 -11.44 3.91
CA TYR A 51 1.07 -11.93 5.23
C TYR A 51 -0.22 -11.25 5.71
N TYR A 52 -0.91 -11.94 6.61
CA TYR A 52 -2.13 -11.45 7.23
C TYR A 52 -1.80 -10.49 8.37
N ILE A 53 -2.65 -9.50 8.58
CA ILE A 53 -2.50 -8.51 9.64
C ILE A 53 -3.82 -8.26 10.36
N ASN A 54 -3.74 -8.09 11.68
CA ASN A 54 -4.81 -7.57 12.52
C ASN A 54 -4.27 -6.43 13.39
N VAL A 55 -5.05 -5.37 13.56
CA VAL A 55 -4.68 -4.19 14.37
C VAL A 55 -5.75 -3.95 15.41
N ASN A 56 -5.37 -4.06 16.69
CA ASN A 56 -6.22 -3.76 17.82
C ASN A 56 -5.75 -2.46 18.48
N LYS A 57 -6.66 -1.50 18.63
CA LYS A 57 -6.40 -0.28 19.40
C LYS A 57 -6.77 -0.52 20.86
N ASN A 58 -5.80 -0.52 21.77
CA ASN A 58 -6.04 -0.66 23.21
C ASN A 58 -6.30 0.71 23.86
N SER A 59 -5.56 1.74 23.43
CA SER A 59 -5.73 3.13 23.86
C SER A 59 -5.22 4.10 22.78
N ASP A 60 -5.22 5.41 23.04
CA ASP A 60 -4.66 6.40 22.12
C ASP A 60 -3.12 6.30 21.97
N GLU A 61 -2.44 5.70 22.96
CA GLU A 61 -0.98 5.53 23.00
C GLU A 61 -0.55 4.07 22.94
N GLU A 62 -1.48 3.14 22.65
CA GLU A 62 -1.16 1.72 22.60
C GLU A 62 -1.99 0.99 21.53
N TYR A 63 -1.28 0.46 20.55
CA TYR A 63 -1.82 -0.36 19.46
C TYR A 63 -1.08 -1.70 19.44
N VAL A 64 -1.84 -2.77 19.22
CA VAL A 64 -1.32 -4.13 19.09
C VAL A 64 -1.53 -4.59 17.64
N VAL A 65 -0.43 -4.87 16.95
CA VAL A 65 -0.43 -5.28 15.55
C VAL A 65 0.05 -6.72 15.46
N ILE A 66 -0.81 -7.61 14.98
CA ILE A 66 -0.50 -9.04 14.81
C ILE A 66 -0.27 -9.30 13.33
N ILE A 67 0.91 -9.80 12.95
CA ILE A 67 1.21 -10.23 11.58
C ILE A 67 1.45 -11.75 11.57
N ALA A 68 0.82 -12.47 10.64
CA ALA A 68 0.93 -13.92 10.51
C ALA A 68 1.13 -14.38 9.05
N LYS A 69 1.99 -15.40 8.84
CA LYS A 69 2.31 -15.96 7.51
C LYS A 69 1.15 -16.73 6.89
N GLU A 70 0.45 -17.50 7.71
CA GLU A 70 -0.69 -18.30 7.32
C GLU A 70 -1.93 -17.76 8.02
N LYS A 71 -3.08 -17.94 7.37
CA LYS A 71 -4.35 -17.56 7.94
C LYS A 71 -4.81 -18.66 8.90
N GLU A 72 -5.13 -18.30 10.13
CA GLU A 72 -6.12 -19.11 10.86
C GLU A 72 -7.43 -19.02 10.06
N ASN A 73 -7.99 -20.19 9.72
CA ASN A 73 -8.96 -20.45 8.64
C ASN A 73 -9.98 -19.33 8.32
N ASN A 74 -10.14 -19.10 7.01
CA ASN A 74 -11.09 -18.23 6.27
C ASN A 74 -10.83 -16.71 6.28
N VAL A 75 -10.85 -16.10 5.08
CA VAL A 75 -10.95 -14.65 4.89
C VAL A 75 -12.40 -14.25 5.16
N VAL A 76 -12.69 -13.86 6.40
CA VAL A 76 -13.99 -13.30 6.77
C VAL A 76 -13.93 -11.79 6.67
N ILE A 77 -14.69 -11.22 5.74
CA ILE A 77 -14.92 -9.77 5.65
C ILE A 77 -16.14 -9.44 6.51
N ASP A 78 -15.89 -8.89 7.70
CA ASP A 78 -16.95 -8.42 8.60
C ASP A 78 -17.43 -7.02 8.18
N THR A 79 -18.48 -6.95 7.35
CA THR A 79 -19.09 -5.67 6.96
C THR A 79 -20.12 -5.18 7.98
N LEU A 80 -20.25 -5.83 9.14
CA LEU A 80 -21.26 -5.51 10.14
C LEU A 80 -20.92 -4.24 10.93
N SER A 81 -19.67 -3.78 10.92
CA SER A 81 -19.21 -2.60 11.68
C SER A 81 -18.92 -1.36 10.83
N ASP A 82 -18.89 -1.48 9.50
CA ASP A 82 -18.45 -0.40 8.60
C ASP A 82 -19.63 0.36 7.97
N SER A 83 -19.67 1.67 8.21
CA SER A 83 -20.64 2.61 7.62
C SER A 83 -20.22 3.17 6.25
N CYS A 84 -19.14 2.67 5.64
CA CYS A 84 -18.50 3.39 4.52
C CYS A 84 -17.88 2.58 3.37
N VAL A 85 -18.09 1.26 3.24
CA VAL A 85 -17.61 0.52 2.05
C VAL A 85 -18.62 -0.54 1.58
N VAL A 86 -18.80 -0.65 0.26
CA VAL A 86 -19.76 -1.57 -0.37
C VAL A 86 -19.21 -3.02 -0.39
N PRO A 87 -19.94 -4.03 0.14
CA PRO A 87 -19.48 -5.42 0.25
C PRO A 87 -18.91 -6.03 -1.03
N VAL A 88 -19.50 -5.72 -2.19
CA VAL A 88 -19.04 -6.19 -3.51
C VAL A 88 -17.64 -5.71 -3.87
N THR A 89 -17.28 -4.48 -3.48
CA THR A 89 -15.96 -3.92 -3.78
C THR A 89 -14.88 -4.62 -2.96
N GLN A 90 -15.18 -4.97 -1.73
CA GLN A 90 -14.27 -5.72 -0.86
C GLN A 90 -14.12 -7.16 -1.35
N ALA A 91 -15.21 -7.83 -1.72
CA ALA A 91 -15.18 -9.16 -2.33
C ALA A 91 -14.34 -9.21 -3.60
N ARG A 92 -14.51 -8.25 -4.51
CA ARG A 92 -13.73 -8.15 -5.76
C ARG A 92 -12.24 -8.02 -5.50
N ARG A 93 -11.83 -7.12 -4.60
CA ARG A 93 -10.41 -6.89 -4.26
C ARG A 93 -9.76 -8.14 -3.68
N VAL A 94 -10.50 -8.93 -2.89
CA VAL A 94 -9.97 -10.19 -2.37
C VAL A 94 -9.84 -11.22 -3.49
N LEU A 95 -10.84 -11.36 -4.36
CA LEU A 95 -10.82 -12.32 -5.48
C LEU A 95 -9.79 -12.00 -6.60
N GLU A 96 -9.19 -10.82 -6.59
CA GLU A 96 -8.04 -10.47 -7.45
C GLU A 96 -6.76 -11.21 -7.02
N THR A 97 -6.65 -11.59 -5.75
CA THR A 97 -5.44 -12.20 -5.16
C THR A 97 -5.68 -13.57 -4.57
N GLU A 98 -6.90 -13.84 -4.09
CA GLU A 98 -7.33 -15.07 -3.44
C GLU A 98 -8.37 -15.79 -4.30
N ASN A 99 -8.46 -17.12 -4.18
CA ASN A 99 -9.47 -17.90 -4.92
C ASN A 99 -10.85 -17.88 -4.25
N THR A 100 -10.93 -17.57 -2.96
CA THR A 100 -12.16 -17.64 -2.18
C THR A 100 -12.25 -16.48 -1.18
N VAL A 101 -13.46 -15.96 -0.95
CA VAL A 101 -13.73 -14.92 0.06
C VAL A 101 -15.06 -15.19 0.76
N GLU A 102 -15.12 -14.99 2.07
CA GLU A 102 -16.35 -15.02 2.87
C GLU A 102 -16.72 -13.59 3.30
N VAL A 103 -17.96 -13.18 3.11
CA VAL A 103 -18.44 -11.82 3.36
C VAL A 103 -19.66 -11.88 4.29
N LEU A 104 -19.56 -11.25 5.46
CA LEU A 104 -20.67 -11.12 6.40
C LEU A 104 -21.47 -9.87 6.06
N VAL A 105 -22.78 -9.98 5.79
CA VAL A 105 -23.66 -8.85 5.43
C VAL A 105 -24.94 -8.84 6.27
N LYS A 106 -25.47 -7.65 6.59
CA LYS A 106 -26.64 -7.49 7.48
C LYS A 106 -27.99 -7.70 6.81
N ASP A 107 -28.09 -7.47 5.52
CA ASP A 107 -29.37 -7.37 4.81
C ASP A 107 -29.36 -8.12 3.47
N GLU A 108 -30.54 -8.51 3.03
CA GLU A 108 -30.77 -9.25 1.78
C GLU A 108 -30.39 -8.46 0.53
N ASN A 109 -30.40 -7.12 0.57
CA ASN A 109 -30.00 -6.32 -0.59
C ASN A 109 -28.51 -6.48 -0.88
N ASN A 110 -27.68 -6.54 0.17
CA ASN A 110 -26.25 -6.80 0.05
C ASN A 110 -25.95 -8.23 -0.43
N VAL A 111 -26.74 -9.22 0.00
CA VAL A 111 -26.67 -10.60 -0.53
C VAL A 111 -26.94 -10.60 -2.04
N LYS A 112 -28.04 -9.96 -2.46
CA LYS A 112 -28.43 -9.88 -3.88
C LYS A 112 -27.38 -9.18 -4.74
N ASN A 113 -26.69 -8.17 -4.20
CA ASN A 113 -25.59 -7.50 -4.88
C ASN A 113 -24.38 -8.43 -5.09
N LEU A 114 -24.07 -9.28 -4.10
CA LEU A 114 -23.00 -10.27 -4.19
C LEU A 114 -23.37 -11.43 -5.14
N GLU A 115 -24.64 -11.87 -5.17
CA GLU A 115 -25.15 -12.83 -6.15
C GLU A 115 -25.02 -12.33 -7.59
N ASN A 116 -25.42 -11.08 -7.84
CA ASN A 116 -25.28 -10.44 -9.14
C ASN A 116 -23.81 -10.35 -9.56
N PHE A 117 -22.93 -10.00 -8.62
CA PHE A 117 -21.49 -9.96 -8.84
C PHE A 117 -20.92 -11.35 -9.18
N ALA A 118 -21.30 -12.39 -8.46
CA ALA A 118 -20.86 -13.76 -8.71
C ALA A 118 -21.27 -14.24 -10.11
N THR A 119 -22.54 -14.04 -10.46
CA THR A 119 -23.12 -14.43 -11.75
C THR A 119 -22.42 -13.73 -12.90
N LYS A 120 -22.20 -12.41 -12.78
CA LYS A 120 -21.55 -11.61 -13.83
C LYS A 120 -20.10 -12.03 -14.07
N ASN A 121 -19.38 -12.47 -13.04
CA ASN A 121 -17.97 -12.86 -13.12
C ASN A 121 -17.76 -14.38 -13.16
N ASN A 122 -18.84 -15.15 -13.31
CA ASN A 122 -18.83 -16.61 -13.37
C ASN A 122 -18.13 -17.27 -12.16
N HIS A 123 -18.35 -16.73 -10.96
CA HIS A 123 -17.88 -17.28 -9.69
C HIS A 123 -18.92 -18.21 -9.08
N ASN A 124 -18.47 -19.21 -8.30
CA ASN A 124 -19.37 -19.96 -7.44
C ASN A 124 -19.74 -19.11 -6.22
N ILE A 125 -20.96 -19.28 -5.72
CA ILE A 125 -21.45 -18.59 -4.53
C ILE A 125 -22.21 -19.55 -3.62
N ASP A 126 -21.94 -19.49 -2.31
CA ASP A 126 -22.68 -20.20 -1.26
C ASP A 126 -23.15 -19.18 -0.21
N ILE A 127 -24.42 -19.24 0.18
CA ILE A 127 -25.03 -18.27 1.09
C ILE A 127 -25.63 -19.03 2.27
N LYS A 128 -25.21 -18.66 3.49
CA LYS A 128 -25.77 -19.16 4.74
C LYS A 128 -26.35 -18.01 5.55
N GLN A 129 -27.49 -18.25 6.19
CA GLN A 129 -28.13 -17.26 7.05
C GLN A 129 -28.04 -17.71 8.51
N ASN A 130 -27.59 -16.81 9.38
CA ASN A 130 -27.66 -16.94 10.84
C ASN A 130 -28.71 -15.94 11.39
N ASP A 131 -29.03 -16.01 12.69
CA ASP A 131 -30.07 -15.17 13.33
C ASP A 131 -29.83 -13.66 13.23
N THR A 132 -28.60 -13.21 12.92
CA THR A 132 -28.20 -11.80 12.96
C THR A 132 -27.60 -11.25 11.66
N HIS A 133 -27.22 -12.10 10.71
CA HIS A 133 -26.53 -11.72 9.46
C HIS A 133 -26.48 -12.89 8.45
N TYR A 134 -26.08 -12.58 7.22
CA TYR A 134 -25.79 -13.54 6.16
C TYR A 134 -24.28 -13.71 5.99
N VAL A 135 -23.87 -14.93 5.67
CA VAL A 135 -22.50 -15.33 5.35
C VAL A 135 -22.49 -15.70 3.86
N VAL A 136 -21.80 -14.91 3.05
CA VAL A 136 -21.72 -15.09 1.60
C VAL A 136 -20.31 -15.52 1.21
N THR A 137 -20.15 -16.75 0.75
CA THR A 137 -18.87 -17.31 0.28
C THR A 137 -18.82 -17.24 -1.24
N LEU A 138 -17.80 -16.61 -1.80
CA LEU A 138 -17.55 -16.51 -3.25
C LEU A 138 -16.26 -17.25 -3.60
N GLU A 139 -16.28 -18.04 -4.66
CA GLU A 139 -15.11 -18.78 -5.15
C GLU A 139 -14.92 -18.59 -6.66
N ARG A 140 -13.70 -18.25 -7.07
CA ARG A 140 -13.34 -18.00 -8.46
C ARG A 140 -13.30 -19.32 -9.24
N LYS A 141 -14.09 -19.41 -10.31
CA LYS A 141 -14.04 -20.53 -11.26
C LYS A 141 -12.89 -20.29 -12.25
N GLU A 142 -11.91 -21.17 -12.28
CA GLU A 142 -10.79 -21.04 -13.23
C GLU A 142 -11.29 -21.14 -14.68
N ILE A 143 -10.80 -20.22 -15.52
CA ILE A 143 -10.97 -20.32 -16.98
C ILE A 143 -9.80 -21.16 -17.50
N ASN A 144 -10.09 -22.39 -17.92
CA ASN A 144 -9.15 -23.24 -18.63
C ASN A 144 -8.66 -22.53 -19.90
N SER A 145 -7.47 -21.94 -19.84
CA SER A 145 -6.75 -21.42 -21.00
C SER A 145 -5.72 -22.47 -21.44
N ASN A 146 -6.19 -23.41 -22.26
CA ASN A 146 -5.35 -24.36 -23.00
C ASN A 146 -4.68 -23.67 -24.20
N ASP A 147 -3.75 -22.74 -23.95
CA ASP A 147 -2.82 -22.28 -24.98
C ASP A 147 -1.42 -22.06 -24.37
N ASN A 148 -0.76 -23.19 -24.09
CA ASN A 148 0.68 -23.23 -23.85
C ASN A 148 1.43 -23.13 -25.19
N GLU A 149 1.47 -21.95 -25.78
CA GLU A 149 2.62 -21.51 -26.58
C GLU A 149 3.34 -20.40 -25.80
N LYS A 150 4.28 -20.81 -24.93
CA LYS A 150 5.32 -19.90 -24.42
C LYS A 150 6.22 -19.50 -25.60
N LYS A 151 5.79 -18.52 -26.39
CA LYS A 151 6.72 -17.59 -27.02
C LYS A 151 7.21 -16.67 -25.91
N SER A 152 8.41 -16.97 -25.41
CA SER A 152 9.17 -16.06 -24.57
C SER A 152 9.47 -14.80 -25.37
N PHE A 153 8.60 -13.80 -25.28
CA PHE A 153 8.99 -12.43 -25.56
C PHE A 153 9.88 -12.03 -24.38
N ASN A 154 11.18 -11.86 -24.63
CA ASN A 154 12.04 -11.08 -23.76
C ASN A 154 11.55 -9.63 -23.84
N ILE A 155 10.52 -9.29 -23.08
CA ILE A 155 10.19 -7.89 -22.80
C ILE A 155 11.25 -7.44 -21.80
N GLU A 156 12.25 -6.68 -22.26
CA GLU A 156 13.13 -5.97 -21.34
C GLU A 156 12.25 -5.03 -20.51
N ASP A 157 12.17 -5.27 -19.21
CA ASP A 157 11.44 -4.41 -18.28
C ASP A 157 12.26 -3.12 -18.09
N ASP A 158 11.92 -2.09 -18.86
CA ASP A 158 12.59 -0.78 -18.85
C ASP A 158 12.13 0.13 -17.71
N SER A 159 11.27 -0.38 -16.82
CA SER A 159 10.65 0.43 -15.78
C SER A 159 11.65 1.05 -14.81
N TYR A 160 11.30 2.23 -14.33
CA TYR A 160 12.17 3.00 -13.46
C TYR A 160 11.38 3.73 -12.38
N ILE A 161 12.11 4.15 -11.36
CA ILE A 161 11.62 5.05 -10.32
C ILE A 161 12.47 6.31 -10.30
N VAL A 162 11.91 7.39 -9.77
CA VAL A 162 12.61 8.65 -9.55
C VAL A 162 12.76 8.89 -8.06
N VAL A 163 13.95 9.35 -7.64
CA VAL A 163 14.25 9.68 -6.25
C VAL A 163 14.63 11.15 -6.15
N ILE A 164 13.85 11.92 -5.41
CA ILE A 164 14.06 13.37 -5.22
C ILE A 164 14.38 13.63 -3.74
N ASN A 165 15.66 13.88 -3.46
CA ASN A 165 16.14 14.07 -2.09
C ASN A 165 16.41 15.53 -1.69
N LYS A 166 16.15 16.47 -2.61
CA LYS A 166 16.35 17.91 -2.42
C LYS A 166 15.21 18.68 -3.06
N LYS A 167 14.92 19.86 -2.51
CA LYS A 167 13.98 20.83 -3.10
C LYS A 167 14.52 21.54 -4.36
N ILE A 168 15.76 21.24 -4.75
CA ILE A 168 16.45 21.78 -5.92
C ILE A 168 17.12 20.65 -6.71
N MET A 169 17.30 20.86 -8.02
CA MET A 169 18.04 19.95 -8.89
C MET A 169 19.54 20.29 -8.89
N GLY A 170 20.39 19.26 -8.77
CA GLY A 170 21.85 19.42 -8.73
C GLY A 170 22.42 19.97 -7.41
N HIS A 171 23.62 20.57 -7.50
CA HIS A 171 24.40 21.07 -6.35
C HIS A 171 24.84 22.54 -6.51
N GLY A 172 24.31 23.24 -7.52
CA GLY A 172 24.66 24.63 -7.82
C GLY A 172 23.81 25.65 -7.09
N SER A 173 23.59 26.81 -7.72
CA SER A 173 22.73 27.88 -7.20
C SER A 173 21.33 27.36 -6.85
N GLU A 174 20.82 27.72 -5.67
CA GLU A 174 19.49 27.34 -5.20
C GLU A 174 18.38 27.90 -6.10
N GLU A 175 18.54 29.14 -6.58
CA GLU A 175 17.57 29.78 -7.48
C GLU A 175 17.45 29.00 -8.80
N LEU A 176 18.59 28.69 -9.41
CA LEU A 176 18.60 27.91 -10.66
C LEU A 176 18.11 26.48 -10.42
N GLY A 177 18.57 25.83 -9.35
CA GLY A 177 18.17 24.47 -9.01
C GLY A 177 16.67 24.34 -8.72
N SER A 178 16.04 25.36 -8.14
CA SER A 178 14.59 25.43 -7.93
C SER A 178 13.81 25.53 -9.25
N ARG A 179 14.32 26.30 -10.21
CA ARG A 179 13.75 26.37 -11.57
C ARG A 179 13.94 25.06 -12.33
N LEU A 180 15.10 24.44 -12.18
CA LEU A 180 15.44 23.18 -12.85
C LEU A 180 14.60 22.01 -12.35
N ILE A 181 14.36 21.88 -11.04
CA ILE A 181 13.53 20.77 -10.53
C ILE A 181 12.08 20.88 -11.03
N LYS A 182 11.55 22.10 -11.15
CA LYS A 182 10.24 22.35 -11.76
C LYS A 182 10.24 21.96 -13.23
N ALA A 183 11.24 22.41 -13.99
CA ALA A 183 11.37 22.08 -15.40
C ALA A 183 11.55 20.57 -15.63
N TYR A 184 12.25 19.88 -14.74
CA TYR A 184 12.40 18.42 -14.76
C TYR A 184 11.07 17.71 -14.54
N LEU A 185 10.30 18.09 -13.51
CA LEU A 185 9.00 17.48 -13.23
C LEU A 185 7.98 17.75 -14.34
N TYR A 186 7.98 18.96 -14.90
CA TYR A 186 7.18 19.27 -16.09
C TYR A 186 7.62 18.43 -17.30
N ALA A 187 8.91 18.33 -17.59
CA ALA A 187 9.37 17.48 -18.70
C ALA A 187 9.04 15.99 -18.48
N LEU A 188 8.97 15.55 -17.22
CA LEU A 188 8.60 14.20 -16.83
C LEU A 188 7.13 13.90 -17.12
N THR A 189 6.21 14.87 -16.96
CA THR A 189 4.78 14.71 -17.31
C THR A 189 4.55 14.53 -18.81
N GLU A 190 5.49 15.00 -19.63
CA GLU A 190 5.42 14.92 -21.10
C GLU A 190 6.08 13.67 -21.67
N GLN A 191 6.63 12.77 -20.84
CA GLN A 191 7.27 11.54 -21.33
C GLN A 191 6.24 10.47 -21.70
N GLU A 192 6.49 9.74 -22.78
CA GLU A 192 5.66 8.58 -23.17
C GLU A 192 5.73 7.45 -22.12
N VAL A 193 6.90 7.28 -21.48
CA VAL A 193 7.15 6.29 -20.44
C VAL A 193 7.40 6.98 -19.10
N LEU A 194 6.42 6.91 -18.22
CA LEU A 194 6.45 7.51 -16.89
C LEU A 194 7.13 6.58 -15.87
N PRO A 195 7.69 7.13 -14.78
CA PRO A 195 8.18 6.29 -13.69
C PRO A 195 7.02 5.57 -13.01
N LYS A 196 7.28 4.36 -12.50
CA LYS A 196 6.29 3.66 -11.66
C LYS A 196 6.04 4.40 -10.33
N LYS A 197 7.07 5.09 -9.82
CA LYS A 197 7.06 5.72 -8.51
C LYS A 197 8.03 6.90 -8.42
N ILE A 198 7.66 7.93 -7.66
CA ILE A 198 8.53 9.02 -7.24
C ILE A 198 8.64 9.03 -5.72
N ILE A 199 9.87 8.97 -5.23
CA ILE A 199 10.19 8.90 -3.80
C ILE A 199 10.82 10.22 -3.35
N PHE A 200 10.18 10.87 -2.38
CA PHE A 200 10.68 12.09 -1.74
C PHE A 200 11.24 11.81 -0.34
N TYR A 201 12.43 12.32 -0.05
CA TYR A 201 13.00 12.34 1.31
C TYR A 201 13.94 13.53 1.50
N ASN A 202 14.37 13.78 2.74
CA ASN A 202 15.15 14.95 3.12
C ASN A 202 14.46 16.24 2.64
N ASP A 203 15.18 17.29 2.23
CA ASP A 203 14.58 18.54 1.75
C ASP A 203 13.69 18.36 0.50
N GLY A 204 13.81 17.24 -0.23
CA GLY A 204 12.91 16.91 -1.32
C GLY A 204 11.45 16.76 -0.87
N SER A 205 11.23 16.37 0.39
CA SER A 205 9.90 16.27 0.98
C SER A 205 9.12 17.59 0.99
N ILE A 206 9.80 18.74 0.94
CA ILE A 206 9.14 20.06 0.87
C ILE A 206 8.35 20.23 -0.43
N LEU A 207 8.72 19.50 -1.50
CA LEU A 207 8.04 19.59 -2.80
C LEU A 207 6.65 18.94 -2.81
N VAL A 208 6.28 18.16 -1.80
CA VAL A 208 4.90 17.61 -1.67
C VAL A 208 4.04 18.38 -0.66
N ASP A 209 4.59 19.46 -0.07
CA ASP A 209 3.90 20.28 0.91
C ASP A 209 2.88 21.23 0.28
N LYS A 210 1.69 21.30 0.88
CA LYS A 210 0.56 22.12 0.43
C LYS A 210 0.85 23.60 0.29
N ASN A 211 1.69 24.15 1.17
CA ASN A 211 1.88 25.60 1.28
C ASN A 211 3.24 26.06 0.73
N ARG A 212 4.24 25.17 0.68
CA ARG A 212 5.63 25.51 0.33
C ARG A 212 6.06 25.04 -1.05
N SER A 213 5.36 24.07 -1.65
CA SER A 213 5.77 23.53 -2.94
C SER A 213 5.40 24.43 -4.11
N HIS A 214 6.38 24.73 -4.97
CA HIS A 214 6.19 25.45 -6.23
C HIS A 214 5.95 24.53 -7.44
N VAL A 215 5.79 23.22 -7.19
CA VAL A 215 5.70 22.15 -8.21
C VAL A 215 4.49 21.23 -8.03
N LEU A 216 3.50 21.60 -7.20
CA LEU A 216 2.33 20.74 -6.92
C LEU A 216 1.52 20.41 -8.18
N ALA A 217 1.42 21.35 -9.13
CA ALA A 217 0.67 21.12 -10.36
C ALA A 217 1.26 19.94 -11.16
N GLU A 218 2.58 19.91 -11.30
CA GLU A 218 3.30 18.84 -11.99
C GLU A 218 3.18 17.51 -11.24
N LEU A 219 3.23 17.51 -9.91
CA LEU A 219 3.10 16.30 -9.10
C LEU A 219 1.69 15.71 -9.12
N VAL A 220 0.66 16.55 -9.07
CA VAL A 220 -0.74 16.12 -9.19
C VAL A 220 -1.00 15.54 -10.58
N GLU A 221 -0.44 16.13 -11.63
CA GLU A 221 -0.55 15.58 -12.98
C GLU A 221 0.09 14.19 -13.07
N LEU A 222 1.30 14.00 -12.54
CA LEU A 222 1.97 12.69 -12.48
C LEU A 222 1.14 11.65 -11.72
N GLU A 223 0.56 12.02 -10.58
CA GLU A 223 -0.32 11.13 -9.79
C GLU A 223 -1.59 10.74 -10.58
N ASN A 224 -2.22 11.69 -11.27
CA ASN A 224 -3.37 11.44 -12.14
C ASN A 224 -3.03 10.52 -13.32
N GLN A 225 -1.79 10.59 -13.82
CA GLN A 225 -1.27 9.71 -14.86
C GLN A 225 -0.84 8.32 -14.32
N GLY A 226 -1.04 8.06 -13.02
CA GLY A 226 -0.82 6.76 -12.41
C GLY A 226 0.56 6.55 -11.77
N VAL A 227 1.36 7.61 -11.64
CA VAL A 227 2.65 7.54 -10.95
C VAL A 227 2.43 7.50 -9.43
N GLU A 228 2.96 6.49 -8.74
CA GLU A 228 2.86 6.42 -7.28
C GLU A 228 3.79 7.47 -6.63
N ILE A 229 3.23 8.41 -5.86
CA ILE A 229 4.03 9.40 -5.13
C ILE A 229 4.11 9.02 -3.65
N VAL A 230 5.33 8.91 -3.13
CA VAL A 230 5.58 8.62 -1.71
C VAL A 230 6.58 9.57 -1.09
N CYS A 231 6.34 9.93 0.17
CA CYS A 231 7.19 10.85 0.93
C CYS A 231 7.62 10.25 2.26
N CYS A 232 8.90 10.34 2.61
CA CYS A 232 9.44 9.81 3.87
C CYS A 232 8.74 10.44 5.08
N GLY A 233 8.07 9.61 5.90
CA GLY A 233 7.30 10.05 7.07
C GLY A 233 8.15 10.80 8.09
N ALA A 234 9.38 10.36 8.37
CA ALA A 234 10.28 11.09 9.27
C ALA A 234 10.60 12.51 8.77
N CYS A 235 10.60 12.72 7.44
CA CYS A 235 10.78 14.06 6.85
C CYS A 235 9.48 14.88 6.94
N VAL A 236 8.32 14.24 6.78
CA VAL A 236 7.01 14.87 7.00
C VAL A 236 6.92 15.42 8.41
N ASP A 237 7.28 14.61 9.42
CA ASP A 237 7.28 15.02 10.82
C ASP A 237 8.31 16.13 11.08
N TYR A 238 9.55 15.96 10.62
CA TYR A 238 10.63 16.92 10.87
C TYR A 238 10.37 18.31 10.26
N HIS A 239 9.85 18.35 9.03
CA HIS A 239 9.58 19.60 8.33
C HIS A 239 8.16 20.14 8.58
N ASN A 240 7.35 19.47 9.41
CA ASN A 240 5.92 19.74 9.63
C ASN A 240 5.17 19.90 8.28
N ILE A 241 5.26 18.88 7.44
CA ILE A 241 4.67 18.91 6.09
C ILE A 241 3.18 18.58 6.16
N GLU A 242 2.37 19.45 5.58
CA GLU A 242 1.00 19.12 5.20
C GLU A 242 1.02 18.53 3.79
N LEU A 243 0.90 17.21 3.68
CA LEU A 243 0.94 16.52 2.39
C LEU A 243 -0.24 16.97 1.50
N ALA A 244 0.07 17.55 0.34
CA ALA A 244 -0.91 17.87 -0.69
C ALA A 244 -1.06 16.78 -1.75
N VAL A 245 -0.04 15.93 -1.93
CA VAL A 245 0.02 14.88 -2.94
C VAL A 245 0.82 13.68 -2.40
N GLY A 246 0.45 12.47 -2.82
CA GLY A 246 1.12 11.24 -2.43
C GLY A 246 0.86 10.77 -1.00
N ASN A 247 1.57 9.70 -0.61
CA ASN A 247 1.36 9.00 0.65
C ASN A 247 2.64 8.94 1.51
N PRO A 248 2.53 8.93 2.85
CA PRO A 248 3.69 8.77 3.72
C PRO A 248 4.30 7.36 3.55
N THR A 249 5.63 7.25 3.58
CA THR A 249 6.40 6.00 3.56
C THR A 249 7.50 6.01 4.62
N ASN A 250 8.37 5.01 4.64
CA ASN A 250 9.52 4.96 5.56
C ASN A 250 10.78 4.43 4.86
N MET A 251 11.92 4.57 5.53
CA MET A 251 13.21 4.21 4.94
C MET A 251 13.32 2.71 4.59
N TYR A 252 12.64 1.84 5.35
CA TYR A 252 12.63 0.40 5.04
C TYR A 252 11.98 0.15 3.66
N PHE A 253 10.81 0.74 3.39
CA PHE A 253 10.15 0.59 2.09
C PHE A 253 10.88 1.31 0.97
N ILE A 254 11.48 2.48 1.24
CA ILE A 254 12.29 3.21 0.27
C ILE A 254 13.44 2.33 -0.22
N VAL A 255 14.18 1.68 0.68
CA VAL A 255 15.28 0.78 0.31
C VAL A 255 14.78 -0.42 -0.48
N GLU A 256 13.62 -0.99 -0.13
CA GLU A 256 13.04 -2.10 -0.90
C GLU A 256 12.60 -1.67 -2.30
N ASP A 257 11.93 -0.53 -2.44
CA ASP A 257 11.52 0.04 -3.73
C ASP A 257 12.74 0.31 -4.61
N MET A 258 13.80 0.92 -4.05
CA MET A 258 15.06 1.16 -4.74
C MET A 258 15.75 -0.14 -5.16
N ARG A 259 15.78 -1.16 -4.30
CA ARG A 259 16.42 -2.46 -4.61
C ARG A 259 15.66 -3.24 -5.69
N LYS A 260 14.33 -3.14 -5.72
CA LYS A 260 13.48 -3.86 -6.68
C LYS A 260 13.38 -3.14 -8.04
N ALA A 261 13.65 -1.84 -8.10
CA ALA A 261 13.60 -1.08 -9.34
C ALA A 261 14.71 -1.51 -10.31
N ASN A 262 14.38 -1.65 -11.60
CA ASN A 262 15.38 -1.95 -12.63
C ASN A 262 16.30 -0.74 -12.88
N ARG A 263 15.76 0.47 -12.74
CA ARG A 263 16.50 1.71 -12.87
C ARG A 263 16.02 2.76 -11.87
N ILE A 264 16.98 3.47 -11.30
CA ILE A 264 16.73 4.60 -10.39
C ILE A 264 17.29 5.86 -11.05
N ILE A 265 16.44 6.87 -11.20
CA ILE A 265 16.85 8.19 -11.70
C ILE A 265 16.88 9.17 -10.51
N ARG A 266 17.95 9.95 -10.42
CA ARG A 266 18.16 10.92 -9.35
C ARG A 266 18.59 12.27 -9.94
N PRO A 267 17.65 13.22 -10.12
CA PRO A 267 17.93 14.53 -10.70
C PRO A 267 18.77 15.43 -9.77
#